data_AF-A0A1H8FLT5-F1
#
_entry.id   AF-A0A1H8FLT5-F1
#
_cell.length_a   1.000
_cell.length_b   1.000
_cell.length_c   1.000
_cell.angle_alpha   90.00
_cell.angle_beta   90.00
_cell.angle_gamma   90.00
#
_symmetry.space_group_name_H-M   'P 1'
#
loop_
_entity.id
_entity.type
_entity.pdbx_description
1 polymer ?
#
loop_
_entity_poly.entity_id
_entity_poly.type
_entity_poly.pdbx_seq_one_letter_code
_entity_poly.pdbx_strand_id
1 'polypeptide(L)'
;MALDALLFNDDRHAGNLVLQATDRSAFERRAWGIDMGNALAGMPADFAKAEFATPGIAKLVDKLPAVLLQEGALLAAVQAQELSSYVVTSMVSEACELAREPRKNEELLLSALLRRLARAPDLVEEYLLKIGSRP
;
A
#
# COMPACT_ATOMS: atom_id res chain seq x y z
N MET A 1 2.22 5.56 0.75
CA MET A 1 2.73 5.06 2.04
C MET A 1 1.87 3.93 2.59
N ALA A 2 0.60 4.16 2.97
CA ALA A 2 -0.27 3.08 3.43
C ALA A 2 -0.44 1.97 2.37
N LEU A 3 -0.77 2.35 1.13
CA LEU A 3 -0.86 1.41 0.01
C LEU A 3 0.44 0.64 -0.25
N ASP A 4 1.60 1.28 -0.08
CA ASP A 4 2.89 0.60 -0.28
C ASP A 4 3.08 -0.50 0.75
N ALA A 5 2.82 -0.18 2.03
CA ALA A 5 2.87 -1.17 3.09
C ALA A 5 1.86 -2.29 2.86
N LEU A 6 0.59 -1.97 2.56
CA LEU A 6 -0.46 -2.98 2.48
C LEU A 6 -0.32 -3.89 1.26
N LEU A 7 0.05 -3.35 0.11
CA LEU A 7 0.19 -4.10 -1.16
C LEU A 7 1.62 -4.57 -1.44
N PHE A 8 2.55 -4.27 -0.53
CA PHE A 8 3.97 -4.58 -0.64
C PHE A 8 4.57 -4.00 -1.92
N ASN A 9 4.75 -2.68 -1.94
CA ASN A 9 5.38 -1.97 -3.05
C ASN A 9 6.79 -1.47 -2.68
N ASP A 10 7.80 -2.16 -3.19
CA ASP A 10 9.22 -1.83 -3.01
C ASP A 10 9.72 -0.72 -3.95
N ASP A 11 8.89 -0.27 -4.89
CA ASP A 11 9.29 0.58 -6.02
C ASP A 11 8.79 2.02 -5.89
N ARG A 12 8.88 2.60 -4.69
CA ARG A 12 8.39 3.97 -4.42
C ARG A 12 9.43 5.06 -4.70
N HIS A 13 9.87 5.18 -5.95
CA HIS A 13 10.82 6.23 -6.37
C HIS A 13 10.13 7.54 -6.78
N ALA A 14 10.90 8.62 -7.02
CA ALA A 14 10.39 9.95 -7.34
C ALA A 14 9.38 9.99 -8.50
N GLY A 15 9.64 9.21 -9.57
CA GLY A 15 8.73 9.10 -10.72
C GLY A 15 7.35 8.50 -10.39
N ASN A 16 7.22 7.79 -9.26
CA ASN A 16 5.97 7.15 -8.83
C ASN A 16 5.25 8.01 -7.78
N LEU A 17 5.63 9.28 -7.60
CA LEU A 17 4.99 10.20 -6.67
C LEU A 17 4.58 11.48 -7.39
N VAL A 18 3.30 11.83 -7.29
CA VAL A 18 2.77 13.09 -7.82
C VAL A 18 2.38 13.99 -6.66
N LEU A 19 2.93 15.20 -6.64
CA LEU A 19 2.57 16.23 -5.68
C LEU A 19 1.56 17.18 -6.33
N GLN A 20 0.34 17.19 -5.79
CA GLN A 20 -0.73 18.09 -6.23
C GLN A 20 -0.84 19.26 -5.27
N ALA A 21 -0.92 20.49 -5.79
CA ALA A 21 -1.32 21.65 -4.98
C ALA A 21 -2.77 21.50 -4.49
N THR A 22 -3.07 21.99 -3.29
CA THR A 22 -4.45 22.06 -2.80
C THR A 22 -4.98 23.48 -2.91
N ASP A 23 -6.29 23.62 -3.12
CA ASP A 23 -6.95 24.93 -3.18
C ASP A 23 -6.99 25.63 -1.81
N ARG A 24 -6.61 24.91 -0.74
CA ARG A 24 -6.62 25.40 0.65
C ARG A 24 -5.42 26.31 0.95
N SER A 25 -4.25 26.04 0.37
CA SER A 25 -3.03 26.82 0.64
C SER A 25 -1.95 26.62 -0.43
N ALA A 26 -1.24 27.70 -0.75
CA ALA A 26 -0.08 27.68 -1.64
C ALA A 26 1.08 26.80 -1.11
N PHE A 27 1.09 26.47 0.19
CA PHE A 27 2.13 25.67 0.84
C PHE A 27 1.67 24.24 1.17
N GLU A 28 0.39 23.92 0.98
CA GLU A 28 -0.12 22.58 1.19
C GLU A 28 -0.01 21.76 -0.11
N ARG A 29 0.46 20.52 0.02
CA ARG A 29 0.61 19.57 -1.09
C ARG A 29 0.00 18.25 -0.68
N ARG A 30 -0.75 17.63 -1.60
CA ARG A 30 -1.18 16.24 -1.49
C ARG A 30 -0.23 15.36 -2.28
N ALA A 31 0.30 14.32 -1.64
CA ALA A 31 1.11 13.31 -2.30
C ALA A 31 0.26 12.13 -2.74
N TRP A 32 0.33 11.80 -4.03
CA TRP A 32 -0.30 10.64 -4.63
C TRP A 32 0.76 9.60 -4.98
N GLY A 33 0.65 8.41 -4.39
CA GLY A 33 1.40 7.25 -4.85
C GLY A 33 0.72 6.71 -6.11
N ILE A 34 1.39 6.84 -7.24
CA ILE A 34 0.93 6.31 -8.53
C ILE A 34 1.79 5.09 -8.92
N ASP A 35 1.43 4.43 -10.01
CA ASP A 35 2.14 3.28 -10.56
C ASP A 35 2.42 2.17 -9.53
N MET A 36 1.41 1.32 -9.34
CA MET A 36 1.48 0.15 -8.47
C MET A 36 1.79 -1.13 -9.25
N GLY A 37 2.28 -1.01 -10.49
CA GLY A 37 2.54 -2.18 -11.34
C GLY A 37 3.59 -3.14 -10.76
N ASN A 38 4.50 -2.61 -9.93
CA ASN A 38 5.54 -3.38 -9.24
C ASN A 38 5.16 -3.81 -7.81
N ALA A 39 3.92 -3.59 -7.38
CA ALA A 39 3.45 -4.10 -6.09
C ALA A 39 3.36 -5.63 -6.11
N LEU A 40 3.84 -6.28 -5.05
CA LEU A 40 3.86 -7.74 -4.96
C LEU A 40 2.45 -8.34 -5.00
N ALA A 41 1.42 -7.57 -4.66
CA ALA A 41 0.02 -7.98 -4.82
C ALA A 41 -0.34 -8.41 -6.25
N GLY A 42 0.38 -7.95 -7.28
CA GLY A 42 0.27 -8.45 -8.66
C GLY A 42 0.87 -9.84 -8.89
N MET A 43 1.54 -10.41 -7.88
CA MET A 43 2.14 -11.74 -7.86
C MET A 43 1.59 -12.56 -6.67
N PRO A 44 0.36 -13.11 -6.76
CA PRO A 44 -0.36 -13.63 -5.60
C PRO A 44 0.37 -14.68 -4.76
N ALA A 45 1.16 -15.54 -5.40
CA ALA A 45 1.95 -16.56 -4.70
C ALA A 45 3.06 -15.95 -3.84
N ASP A 46 3.76 -14.92 -4.33
CA ASP A 46 4.84 -14.28 -3.58
C ASP A 46 4.29 -13.28 -2.57
N PHE A 47 3.17 -12.62 -2.87
CA PHE A 47 2.45 -11.80 -1.90
C PHE A 47 1.98 -12.61 -0.69
N ALA A 48 1.45 -13.82 -0.93
CA ALA A 48 1.05 -14.71 0.15
C ALA A 48 2.24 -15.17 1.00
N LYS A 49 3.40 -15.43 0.39
CA LYS A 49 4.64 -15.78 1.11
C LYS A 49 5.23 -14.62 1.92
N ALA A 50 5.04 -13.39 1.48
CA ALA A 50 5.52 -12.21 2.19
C ALA A 50 4.78 -11.99 3.52
N GLU A 51 3.62 -12.63 3.72
CA GLU A 51 2.80 -12.59 4.94
C GLU A 51 2.58 -11.16 5.49
N PHE A 52 3.33 -10.78 6.53
CA PHE A 52 3.25 -9.50 7.22
C PHE A 52 4.54 -8.67 7.07
N ALA A 53 5.48 -9.09 6.22
CA ALA A 53 6.63 -8.28 5.91
C ALA A 53 6.20 -6.97 5.26
N THR A 54 6.92 -5.89 5.59
CA THR A 54 6.76 -4.58 4.95
C THR A 54 7.83 -4.38 3.88
N PRO A 55 7.53 -3.57 2.85
CA PRO A 55 8.46 -3.33 1.76
C PRO A 55 9.79 -2.70 2.21
N GLY A 56 10.83 -2.96 1.44
CA GLY A 56 12.12 -2.31 1.56
C GLY A 56 12.04 -0.84 1.15
N ILE A 57 12.90 -0.02 1.78
CA ILE A 57 12.95 1.43 1.54
C ILE A 57 14.07 1.84 0.58
N ALA A 58 14.75 0.89 -0.08
CA ALA A 58 15.94 1.16 -0.89
C ALA A 58 15.66 2.11 -2.07
N LYS A 59 14.51 1.94 -2.73
CA LYS A 59 14.08 2.78 -3.85
C LYS A 59 13.17 3.94 -3.45
N LEU A 60 12.93 4.11 -2.14
CA LEU A 60 12.12 5.20 -1.65
C LEU A 60 12.75 6.53 -2.06
N VAL A 61 11.92 7.50 -2.48
CA VAL A 61 12.40 8.85 -2.78
C VAL A 61 13.14 9.45 -1.58
N ASP A 62 14.25 10.13 -1.86
CA ASP A 62 15.03 10.82 -0.84
C ASP A 62 14.24 11.99 -0.25
N LYS A 63 14.49 12.28 1.04
CA LYS A 63 13.93 13.42 1.78
C LYS A 63 12.40 13.48 1.79
N LEU A 64 11.73 12.33 1.66
CA LEU A 64 10.29 12.25 1.88
C LEU A 64 10.00 12.65 3.35
N PRO A 65 9.16 13.65 3.61
CA PRO A 65 8.91 14.10 4.98
C PRO A 65 7.98 13.10 5.68
N ALA A 66 8.56 12.01 6.21
CA ALA A 66 7.84 10.90 6.82
C ALA A 66 6.82 11.36 7.88
N VAL A 67 7.24 12.31 8.72
CA VAL A 67 6.41 12.92 9.78
C VAL A 67 5.16 13.59 9.20
N LEU A 68 5.27 14.29 8.07
CA LEU A 68 4.14 14.98 7.43
C LEU A 68 3.16 14.01 6.76
N LEU A 69 3.60 12.79 6.44
CA LEU A 69 2.78 11.76 5.79
C LEU A 69 2.20 10.75 6.78
N GLN A 70 2.72 10.72 8.01
CA GLN A 70 2.40 9.72 9.02
C GLN A 70 0.91 9.71 9.38
N GLU A 71 0.35 10.88 9.71
CA GLU A 71 -1.06 10.99 10.10
C GLU A 71 -2.00 10.47 9.01
N GLY A 72 -1.82 10.95 7.77
CA GLY A 72 -2.63 10.53 6.64
C GLY A 72 -2.47 9.04 6.29
N ALA A 73 -1.26 8.50 6.43
CA ALA A 73 -1.00 7.08 6.20
C ALA A 73 -1.65 6.19 7.27
N LEU A 74 -1.57 6.57 8.55
CA LEU A 74 -2.20 5.83 9.64
C LEU A 74 -3.73 5.92 9.56
N LEU A 75 -4.30 7.08 9.24
CA LEU A 75 -5.74 7.22 9.02
C LEU A 75 -6.22 6.29 7.89
N ALA A 76 -5.49 6.24 6.77
CA ALA A 76 -5.80 5.33 5.68
C ALA A 76 -5.67 3.85 6.10
N ALA A 77 -4.72 3.53 6.99
CA ALA A 77 -4.55 2.17 7.52
C ALA A 77 -5.73 1.74 8.38
N VAL A 78 -6.23 2.61 9.27
CA VAL A 78 -7.43 2.36 10.07
C VAL A 78 -8.65 2.15 9.17
N GLN A 79 -8.85 3.03 8.18
CA GLN A 79 -9.94 2.88 7.21
C GLN A 79 -9.83 1.57 6.43
N ALA A 80 -8.62 1.16 6.06
CA ALA A 80 -8.39 -0.10 5.36
C ALA A 80 -8.72 -1.33 6.22
N GLN A 81 -8.46 -1.27 7.53
CA GLN A 81 -8.82 -2.32 8.49
C GLN A 81 -10.35 -2.43 8.68
N GLU A 82 -11.07 -1.31 8.58
CA GLU A 82 -12.52 -1.24 8.73
C GLU A 82 -13.29 -1.67 7.46
N LEU A 83 -12.59 -1.88 6.33
CA LEU A 83 -13.24 -2.36 5.11
C LEU A 83 -13.87 -3.73 5.34
N SER A 84 -15.15 -3.86 4.99
CA SER A 84 -15.83 -5.14 5.07
C SER A 84 -15.16 -6.17 4.15
N SER A 85 -15.00 -7.40 4.64
CA SER A 85 -14.43 -8.49 3.83
C SER A 85 -15.27 -8.76 2.58
N TYR A 86 -16.58 -8.48 2.61
CA TYR A 86 -17.44 -8.56 1.44
C TYR A 86 -17.02 -7.60 0.33
N VAL A 87 -16.80 -6.32 0.65
CA VAL A 87 -16.36 -5.30 -0.33
C VAL A 87 -15.00 -5.67 -0.92
N VAL A 88 -14.04 -6.07 -0.07
CA VAL A 88 -12.71 -6.49 -0.52
C VAL A 88 -12.80 -7.71 -1.44
N THR A 89 -13.59 -8.71 -1.06
CA THR A 89 -13.83 -9.91 -1.88
C THR A 89 -14.42 -9.54 -3.23
N SER A 90 -15.48 -8.72 -3.25
CA SER A 90 -16.11 -8.30 -4.50
C SER A 90 -15.14 -7.59 -5.45
N MET A 91 -14.34 -6.67 -4.93
CA MET A 91 -13.37 -5.91 -5.74
C MET A 91 -12.24 -6.80 -6.26
N VAL A 92 -11.71 -7.70 -5.43
CA VAL A 92 -10.65 -8.63 -5.85
C VAL A 92 -11.17 -9.62 -6.89
N SER A 93 -12.37 -10.17 -6.70
CA SER A 93 -12.99 -11.08 -7.66
C SER A 93 -13.24 -10.41 -9.01
N GLU A 94 -13.82 -9.20 -9.02
CA GLU A 94 -14.03 -8.43 -10.25
C GLU A 94 -12.69 -8.15 -10.97
N ALA A 95 -11.66 -7.72 -10.23
CA ALA A 95 -10.34 -7.46 -10.82
C ALA A 95 -9.69 -8.72 -11.39
N CYS A 96 -9.78 -9.86 -10.68
CA CYS A 96 -9.22 -11.14 -11.15
C CYS A 96 -9.97 -11.68 -12.37
N GLU A 97 -11.30 -11.52 -12.41
CA GLU A 97 -12.11 -11.89 -13.57
C GLU A 97 -11.71 -11.08 -14.81
N LEU A 98 -11.59 -9.76 -14.67
CA LEU A 98 -11.14 -8.87 -15.74
C LEU A 98 -9.73 -9.22 -16.25
N ALA A 99 -8.82 -9.56 -15.34
CA ALA A 99 -7.46 -9.97 -15.67
C ALA A 99 -7.35 -11.44 -16.15
N ARG A 100 -8.44 -12.21 -16.09
CA ARG A 100 -8.47 -13.66 -16.36
C ARG A 100 -7.49 -14.45 -15.50
N GLU A 101 -7.34 -14.04 -14.25
CA GLU A 101 -6.48 -14.74 -13.29
C GLU A 101 -7.06 -16.12 -12.94
N PRO A 102 -6.21 -17.16 -12.80
CA PRO A 102 -6.66 -18.45 -12.30
C PRO A 102 -7.30 -18.33 -10.91
N ARG A 103 -8.38 -19.08 -10.66
CA ARG A 103 -9.10 -19.05 -9.37
C ARG A 103 -8.19 -19.24 -8.15
N LYS A 104 -7.18 -20.09 -8.26
CA LYS A 104 -6.18 -20.32 -7.20
C LYS A 104 -5.39 -19.04 -6.85
N ASN A 105 -5.07 -18.22 -7.84
CA ASN A 105 -4.35 -16.97 -7.64
C ASN A 105 -5.23 -15.94 -6.93
N GLU A 106 -6.50 -15.84 -7.34
CA GLU A 106 -7.50 -15.00 -6.66
C GLU A 106 -7.62 -15.37 -5.18
N GLU A 107 -7.75 -16.66 -4.85
CA GLU A 107 -7.85 -17.13 -3.46
C GLU A 107 -6.60 -16.81 -2.63
N LEU A 108 -5.41 -16.98 -3.22
CA LEU A 108 -4.15 -16.60 -2.57
C LEU A 108 -4.09 -15.10 -2.28
N LEU A 109 -4.39 -14.27 -3.30
CA LEU A 109 -4.40 -12.82 -3.18
C LEU A 109 -5.40 -12.36 -2.13
N LEU A 110 -6.65 -12.81 -2.22
CA LEU A 110 -7.72 -12.43 -1.30
C LEU A 110 -7.38 -12.80 0.14
N SER A 111 -6.92 -14.03 0.37
CA SER A 111 -6.58 -14.49 1.71
C SER A 111 -5.40 -13.69 2.31
N ALA A 112 -4.37 -13.39 1.51
CA ALA A 112 -3.22 -12.61 1.94
C ALA A 112 -3.60 -11.16 2.22
N LEU A 113 -4.38 -10.54 1.32
CA LEU A 113 -4.83 -9.17 1.45
C LEU A 113 -5.69 -8.97 2.70
N LEU A 114 -6.69 -9.84 2.93
CA LEU A 114 -7.54 -9.75 4.12
C LEU A 114 -6.75 -9.87 5.42
N ARG A 115 -5.76 -10.78 5.49
CA ARG A 115 -4.88 -10.90 6.66
C ARG A 115 -4.06 -9.62 6.89
N ARG A 116 -3.54 -9.01 5.81
CA ARG A 116 -2.79 -7.76 5.91
C ARG A 116 -3.68 -6.57 6.29
N LEU A 117 -4.89 -6.47 5.74
CA LEU A 117 -5.85 -5.43 6.09
C LEU A 117 -6.25 -5.50 7.57
N ALA A 118 -6.45 -6.70 8.12
CA ALA A 118 -6.72 -6.90 9.54
C ALA A 118 -5.61 -6.36 10.46
N ARG A 119 -4.38 -6.20 9.95
CA ARG A 119 -3.21 -5.66 10.65
C ARG A 119 -2.70 -4.36 10.03
N ALA A 120 -3.57 -3.65 9.29
CA ALA A 120 -3.14 -2.51 8.50
C ALA A 120 -2.42 -1.42 9.32
N PRO A 121 -2.91 -1.01 10.51
CA PRO A 121 -2.21 -0.01 11.33
C PRO A 121 -0.79 -0.43 11.69
N ASP A 122 -0.60 -1.66 12.18
CA ASP A 122 0.72 -2.20 12.57
C ASP A 122 1.70 -2.20 11.38
N LEU A 123 1.25 -2.68 10.22
CA LEU A 123 2.08 -2.78 9.02
C LEU A 123 2.49 -1.39 8.51
N VAL A 124 1.57 -0.44 8.55
CA VAL A 124 1.84 0.93 8.12
C VAL A 124 2.78 1.63 9.10
N GLU A 125 2.59 1.44 10.40
CA GLU A 125 3.48 1.98 11.43
C GLU A 125 4.90 1.42 11.28
N GLU A 126 5.06 0.10 11.14
CA GLU A 126 6.36 -0.53 10.92
C GLU A 126 7.06 0.05 9.68
N TYR A 127 6.32 0.21 8.57
CA TYR A 127 6.89 0.77 7.35
C TYR A 127 7.29 2.25 7.52
N LEU A 128 6.47 3.07 8.18
CA LEU A 128 6.77 4.47 8.46
C LEU A 128 7.99 4.62 9.36
N LEU A 129 8.17 3.73 10.36
CA LEU A 129 9.38 3.68 11.19
C LEU A 129 10.63 3.38 10.35
N LYS A 130 10.55 2.41 9.43
CA LYS A 130 11.66 2.12 8.50
C LYS A 130 12.01 3.36 7.68
N ILE A 131 11.01 4.05 7.13
CA ILE A 131 11.20 5.28 6.35
C ILE A 131 11.85 6.39 7.19
N GLY A 132 11.32 6.63 8.39
CA GLY A 132 11.83 7.67 9.30
C GLY A 132 13.24 7.40 9.84
N SER A 133 13.69 6.14 9.81
CA SER A 133 15.05 5.75 10.19
C SER A 133 16.10 5.96 9.10
N ARG A 134 15.69 6.34 7.88
CA ARG A 134 16.61 6.57 6.76
C ARG A 134 17.38 7.89 6.98
N PRO A 135 18.73 7.85 6.96
CA PRO A 135 19.58 9.03 7.16
C PRO A 135 19.43 10.07 6.04
#